data_AF-A0A1Q5KQ06-F1
#
_entry.id   AF-A0A1Q5KQ06-F1
#
_cell.length_a   1.000
_cell.length_b   1.000
_cell.length_c   1.000
_cell.angle_alpha   90.00
_cell.angle_beta   90.00
_cell.angle_gamma   90.00
#
_symmetry.space_group_name_H-M   'P 1'
#
loop_
_entity.id
_entity.type
_entity.pdbx_description
1 polymer ?
#
loop_
_entity_poly.entity_id
_entity_poly.type
_entity_poly.pdbx_seq_one_letter_code
_entity_poly.pdbx_strand_id
1 'polypeptide(L)'
;MILLDQDEPERGMEALRSSVGISAVERVGGAEAVGAAELLQRPDVSVVFDDLGVAVVSAQPDQRHALVTTAEAEAHIIAAEPERVAYASVITEARQTLTGFYPTYRSDETEVAHHIRAQGAAGRGPAWDEYQMTWGVQATRANWSLLTGRDVKIAVLDTGVDTDHPDLVGRIAETASFVPGQSVEDGHGHGTHCIGTAAGPTEEGFRYGVAGGARVLAGKVLSNRGTGPDGQILAGIAWAVSRGAQVISLSLGSPVEQGELFPQTYETVARRALRRGAVIVAAAGNESRRPGFVAPVGRPANCPSILSVAALGKDLATAPFSCGGINGAGGEVNIAAPGVEVFSAAPDGTYATMDGTSMATPHAAGVLALLTEAHPDASAAELGAQLQSMAHPLPQPARDIGAGLLQAP
;
A
#
# COMPACT_ATOMS: atom_id res chain seq x y z
N MET A 1 -3.58 1.26 20.78
CA MET A 1 -2.39 1.98 20.33
C MET A 1 -2.28 3.27 21.13
N ILE A 2 -1.10 3.57 21.66
CA ILE A 2 -0.79 4.78 22.39
C ILE A 2 0.27 5.52 21.59
N LEU A 3 -0.03 6.74 21.19
CA LEU A 3 0.94 7.62 20.58
C LEU A 3 1.69 8.36 21.68
N LEU A 4 3.00 8.17 21.73
CA LEU A 4 3.87 8.76 22.73
C LEU A 4 4.59 9.99 22.15
N ASP A 5 4.88 10.94 23.04
CA ASP A 5 5.86 11.98 22.77
C ASP A 5 7.22 11.35 22.40
N GLN A 6 7.86 11.86 21.32
CA GLN A 6 9.16 11.32 20.89
C GLN A 6 10.29 11.69 21.83
N ASP A 7 10.18 12.85 22.46
CA ASP A 7 11.28 13.39 23.26
C ASP A 7 11.32 12.73 24.64
N GLU A 8 10.15 12.36 25.18
CA GLU A 8 10.02 11.73 26.51
C GLU A 8 9.04 10.53 26.52
N PRO A 9 9.23 9.49 25.67
CA PRO A 9 8.29 8.37 25.57
C PRO A 9 8.19 7.54 26.86
N GLU A 10 9.25 7.53 27.67
CA GLU A 10 9.27 6.84 28.96
C GLU A 10 8.31 7.46 29.98
N ARG A 11 8.08 8.78 29.94
CA ARG A 11 7.14 9.42 30.87
C ARG A 11 5.71 8.98 30.62
N GLY A 12 5.30 8.94 29.34
CA GLY A 12 3.99 8.43 28.96
C GLY A 12 3.82 6.95 29.33
N MET A 13 4.85 6.13 29.14
CA MET A 13 4.82 4.73 29.53
C MET A 13 4.81 4.52 31.04
N GLU A 14 5.57 5.31 31.82
CA GLU A 14 5.56 5.26 33.28
C GLU A 14 4.17 5.59 33.83
N ALA A 15 3.50 6.63 33.30
CA ALA A 15 2.13 6.96 33.67
C ALA A 15 1.16 5.80 33.43
N LEU A 16 1.30 5.09 32.30
CA LEU A 16 0.48 3.90 32.02
C LEU A 16 0.81 2.72 32.93
N ARG A 17 2.08 2.49 33.26
CA ARG A 17 2.49 1.44 34.21
C ARG A 17 1.89 1.71 35.59
N SER A 18 1.98 2.94 36.07
CA SER A 18 1.49 3.34 37.40
C SER A 18 -0.02 3.35 37.52
N SER A 19 -0.74 3.83 36.50
CA SER A 19 -2.19 4.08 36.58
C SER A 19 -3.05 2.94 36.04
N VAL A 20 -2.53 2.18 35.07
CA VAL A 20 -3.28 1.10 34.38
C VAL A 20 -2.78 -0.29 34.80
N GLY A 21 -1.56 -0.39 35.34
CA GLY A 21 -0.97 -1.66 35.77
C GLY A 21 -0.32 -2.45 34.62
N ILE A 22 0.08 -1.78 33.55
CA ILE A 22 0.84 -2.39 32.46
C ILE A 22 2.21 -2.82 33.00
N SER A 23 2.53 -4.11 32.97
CA SER A 23 3.68 -4.65 33.71
C SER A 23 4.81 -5.18 32.84
N ALA A 24 4.54 -5.73 31.65
CA ALA A 24 5.58 -6.11 30.69
C ALA A 24 5.58 -5.16 29.48
N VAL A 25 6.71 -4.49 29.27
CA VAL A 25 6.92 -3.60 28.13
C VAL A 25 8.21 -4.03 27.45
N GLU A 26 8.10 -4.45 26.20
CA GLU A 26 9.24 -4.75 25.33
C GLU A 26 9.43 -3.59 24.35
N ARG A 27 10.68 -3.19 24.14
CA ARG A 27 11.02 -2.10 23.23
C ARG A 27 11.59 -2.69 21.95
N VAL A 28 11.16 -2.15 20.82
CA VAL A 28 11.56 -2.64 19.51
C VAL A 28 12.02 -1.47 18.65
N GLY A 29 13.23 -1.57 18.12
CA GLY A 29 13.82 -0.58 17.21
C GLY A 29 14.63 -1.24 16.10
N GLY A 30 14.76 -0.53 14.97
CA GLY A 30 15.65 -0.94 13.88
C GLY A 30 15.35 -2.34 13.32
N ALA A 31 16.35 -3.22 13.35
CA ALA A 31 16.28 -4.58 12.83
C ALA A 31 15.49 -5.55 13.73
N GLU A 32 15.26 -5.19 15.00
CA GLU A 32 14.51 -6.02 15.95
C GLU A 32 12.99 -5.96 15.70
N ALA A 33 12.55 -5.07 14.81
CA ALA A 33 11.16 -4.95 14.35
C ALA A 33 10.56 -6.29 13.90
N VAL A 34 11.36 -7.18 13.33
CA VAL A 34 10.92 -8.52 12.90
C VAL A 34 10.43 -9.38 14.08
N GLY A 35 11.01 -9.21 15.27
CA GLY A 35 10.58 -9.90 16.50
C GLY A 35 9.31 -9.32 17.13
N ALA A 36 8.87 -8.13 16.70
CA ALA A 36 7.68 -7.49 17.27
C ALA A 36 6.42 -8.34 17.10
N ALA A 37 6.33 -9.15 16.04
CA ALA A 37 5.17 -9.98 15.76
C ALA A 37 4.90 -11.03 16.85
N GLU A 38 5.96 -11.68 17.35
CA GLU A 38 5.84 -12.64 18.45
C GLU A 38 5.49 -11.96 19.76
N LEU A 39 6.04 -10.76 19.99
CA LEU A 39 5.74 -9.96 21.18
C LEU A 39 4.30 -9.47 21.21
N LEU A 40 3.76 -9.02 20.07
CA LEU A 40 2.38 -8.56 19.92
C LEU A 40 1.34 -9.67 20.15
N GLN A 41 1.72 -10.94 20.09
CA GLN A 41 0.83 -12.06 20.43
C GLN A 41 0.66 -12.27 21.92
N ARG A 42 1.61 -11.79 22.72
CA ARG A 42 1.61 -12.03 24.16
C ARG A 42 0.63 -11.06 24.82
N PRO A 43 -0.52 -11.54 25.34
CA PRO A 43 -1.58 -10.65 25.86
C PRO A 43 -1.15 -9.88 27.12
N ASP A 44 -0.04 -10.30 27.74
CA ASP A 44 0.62 -9.70 28.89
C ASP A 44 1.70 -8.67 28.52
N VAL A 45 2.10 -8.59 27.24
CA VAL A 45 3.20 -7.73 26.78
C VAL A 45 2.66 -6.54 26.00
N SER A 46 3.18 -5.37 26.34
CA SER A 46 3.06 -4.17 25.52
C SER A 46 4.34 -3.96 24.72
N VAL A 47 4.21 -3.54 23.46
CA VAL A 47 5.34 -3.32 22.56
C VAL A 47 5.47 -1.84 22.27
N VAL A 48 6.65 -1.26 22.52
CA VAL A 48 6.97 0.12 22.17
C VAL A 48 7.87 0.13 20.94
N PHE A 49 7.39 0.74 19.86
CA PHE A 49 8.16 0.97 18.65
C PHE A 49 8.91 2.29 18.79
N ASP A 50 10.19 2.25 19.19
CA ASP A 50 10.95 3.45 19.54
C ASP A 50 11.13 4.40 18.36
N ASP A 51 11.46 3.85 17.20
CA ASP A 51 11.62 4.62 15.96
C ASP A 51 10.34 5.33 15.53
N LEU A 52 9.19 4.74 15.89
CA LEU A 52 7.88 5.24 15.55
C LEU A 52 7.19 5.94 16.70
N GLY A 53 7.75 5.94 17.92
CA GLY A 53 7.15 6.41 19.19
C GLY A 53 5.67 6.06 19.36
N VAL A 54 5.33 4.81 19.06
CA VAL A 54 3.99 4.24 19.26
C VAL A 54 4.12 3.04 20.16
N ALA A 55 3.22 2.90 21.12
CA ALA A 55 3.08 1.68 21.90
C ALA A 55 1.78 0.94 21.54
N VAL A 56 1.88 -0.38 21.37
CA VAL A 56 0.72 -1.27 21.33
C VAL A 56 0.59 -1.88 22.71
N VAL A 57 -0.49 -1.56 23.40
CA VAL A 57 -0.74 -1.96 24.78
C VAL A 57 -1.97 -2.86 24.84
N SER A 58 -1.86 -3.95 25.60
CA SER A 58 -2.98 -4.82 25.95
C SER A 58 -3.57 -4.36 27.28
N ALA A 59 -4.87 -4.09 27.30
CA ALA A 59 -5.60 -3.69 28.50
C ALA A 59 -6.87 -4.53 28.64
N GLN A 60 -7.08 -5.09 29.83
CA GLN A 60 -8.30 -5.80 30.17
C GLN A 60 -9.52 -4.87 30.14
N PRO A 61 -10.74 -5.38 29.94
CA PRO A 61 -11.94 -4.56 29.81
C PRO A 61 -12.16 -3.57 30.97
N ASP A 62 -11.82 -3.96 32.18
CA ASP A 62 -11.88 -3.14 33.41
C ASP A 62 -10.77 -2.08 33.49
N GLN A 63 -9.64 -2.29 32.81
CA GLN A 63 -8.52 -1.34 32.71
C GLN A 63 -8.75 -0.24 31.66
N ARG A 64 -9.70 -0.43 30.72
CA ARG A 64 -9.92 0.51 29.60
C ARG A 64 -10.24 1.93 30.05
N HIS A 65 -11.08 2.08 31.07
CA HIS A 65 -11.44 3.40 31.57
C HIS A 65 -10.22 4.12 32.18
N ALA A 66 -9.42 3.41 32.99
CA ALA A 66 -8.19 3.95 33.55
C ALA A 66 -7.18 4.34 32.46
N LEU A 67 -7.07 3.54 31.39
CA LEU A 67 -6.19 3.84 30.25
C LEU A 67 -6.60 5.14 29.55
N VAL A 68 -7.89 5.29 29.22
CA VAL A 68 -8.40 6.50 28.55
C VAL A 68 -8.19 7.72 29.45
N THR A 69 -8.58 7.63 30.72
CA THR A 69 -8.41 8.74 31.67
C THR A 69 -6.94 9.12 31.87
N THR A 70 -6.03 8.14 31.90
CA THR A 70 -4.59 8.40 31.99
C THR A 70 -4.07 9.07 30.73
N ALA A 71 -4.48 8.59 29.55
CA ALA A 71 -4.09 9.16 28.27
C ALA A 71 -4.59 10.60 28.08
N GLU A 72 -5.76 10.94 28.61
CA GLU A 72 -6.29 12.31 28.57
C GLU A 72 -5.59 13.27 29.56
N ALA A 73 -5.05 12.74 30.66
CA ALA A 73 -4.42 13.54 31.71
C ALA A 73 -2.90 13.69 31.53
N GLU A 74 -2.23 12.74 30.87
CA GLU A 74 -0.78 12.70 30.72
C GLU A 74 -0.33 13.44 29.46
N ALA A 75 0.43 14.51 29.64
CA ALA A 75 0.88 15.37 28.54
C ALA A 75 1.82 14.65 27.54
N HIS A 76 2.53 13.61 28.00
CA HIS A 76 3.43 12.82 27.16
C HIS A 76 2.71 11.68 26.39
N ILE A 77 1.38 11.55 26.54
CA ILE A 77 0.53 10.69 25.71
C ILE A 77 -0.25 11.59 24.75
N ILE A 78 0.11 11.54 23.47
CA ILE A 78 -0.48 12.41 22.44
C ILE A 78 -1.88 11.92 22.06
N ALA A 79 -2.05 10.60 21.97
CA ALA A 79 -3.33 9.99 21.62
C ALA A 79 -3.41 8.55 22.13
N ALA A 80 -4.63 8.09 22.43
CA ALA A 80 -4.94 6.68 22.67
C ALA A 80 -6.07 6.24 21.74
N GLU A 81 -5.77 5.26 20.89
CA GLU A 81 -6.67 4.80 19.84
C GLU A 81 -6.88 3.28 19.94
N PRO A 82 -8.11 2.77 19.74
CA PRO A 82 -8.32 1.33 19.65
C PRO A 82 -7.61 0.80 18.40
N GLU A 83 -6.94 -0.35 18.57
CA GLU A 83 -6.42 -1.10 17.44
C GLU A 83 -7.56 -1.58 16.55
N ARG A 84 -7.38 -1.43 15.24
CA ARG A 84 -8.31 -1.90 14.21
C ARG A 84 -7.64 -2.99 13.37
N VAL A 85 -8.45 -3.63 12.54
CA VAL A 85 -8.02 -4.64 11.58
C VAL A 85 -8.14 -4.05 10.19
N ALA A 86 -7.08 -4.14 9.41
CA ALA A 86 -7.06 -3.81 8.00
C ALA A 86 -7.21 -5.06 7.13
N TYR A 87 -7.62 -4.85 5.89
CA TYR A 87 -7.95 -5.89 4.92
C TYR A 87 -7.27 -5.62 3.58
N ALA A 88 -6.81 -6.70 2.93
CA ALA A 88 -6.53 -6.74 1.50
C ALA A 88 -7.85 -6.96 0.76
N SER A 89 -8.59 -5.88 0.50
CA SER A 89 -9.89 -5.96 -0.17
C SER A 89 -9.74 -6.09 -1.68
N VAL A 90 -9.96 -7.29 -2.22
CA VAL A 90 -10.03 -7.53 -3.67
C VAL A 90 -11.49 -7.56 -4.12
N ILE A 91 -11.81 -6.93 -5.25
CA ILE A 91 -13.20 -6.84 -5.76
C ILE A 91 -13.62 -8.03 -6.65
N THR A 92 -12.71 -8.95 -6.98
CA THR A 92 -13.01 -10.03 -7.94
C THR A 92 -13.67 -11.28 -7.35
N GLU A 93 -14.80 -11.70 -7.94
CA GLU A 93 -15.03 -13.11 -8.22
C GLU A 93 -13.86 -13.59 -9.10
N ALA A 94 -13.02 -14.48 -8.56
CA ALA A 94 -11.91 -15.05 -9.29
C ALA A 94 -12.43 -15.81 -10.53
N ARG A 95 -12.37 -15.18 -11.71
CA ARG A 95 -12.28 -15.93 -12.96
C ARG A 95 -10.89 -16.54 -12.98
N GLN A 96 -10.76 -17.75 -12.43
CA GLN A 96 -9.68 -18.65 -12.75
C GLN A 96 -9.66 -18.80 -14.28
N THR A 97 -8.79 -18.05 -14.95
CA THR A 97 -8.38 -18.38 -16.31
C THR A 97 -7.71 -19.73 -16.22
N LEU A 98 -8.44 -20.74 -16.72
CA LEU A 98 -7.97 -22.11 -16.86
C LEU A 98 -6.54 -22.11 -17.41
N THR A 99 -5.62 -22.63 -16.62
CA THR A 99 -4.28 -23.02 -17.03
C THR A 99 -4.39 -23.94 -18.25
N GLY A 100 -3.94 -23.46 -19.40
CA GLY A 100 -3.85 -24.24 -20.61
C GLY A 100 -3.07 -23.49 -21.68
N PHE A 101 -1.83 -23.93 -21.92
CA PHE A 101 -1.03 -23.67 -23.11
C PHE A 101 -0.35 -22.30 -23.25
N TYR A 102 0.87 -22.19 -22.70
CA TYR A 102 1.97 -21.51 -23.38
C TYR A 102 2.99 -22.56 -23.86
N PRO A 103 2.90 -23.09 -25.08
CA PRO A 103 4.03 -23.74 -25.70
C PRO A 103 4.94 -22.67 -26.30
N THR A 104 6.21 -22.71 -25.88
CA THR A 104 7.41 -22.29 -26.63
C THR A 104 7.15 -21.51 -27.93
N TYR A 105 7.37 -20.19 -27.90
CA TYR A 105 7.32 -19.33 -29.07
C TYR A 105 8.56 -19.56 -29.95
N ARG A 106 8.37 -20.27 -31.06
CA ARG A 106 9.19 -20.16 -32.28
C ARG A 106 8.28 -20.29 -33.50
N SER A 107 8.59 -19.41 -34.47
CA SER A 107 8.11 -19.27 -35.86
C SER A 107 6.68 -18.73 -36.09
N ASP A 108 6.68 -17.46 -36.48
CA ASP A 108 6.16 -16.93 -37.75
C ASP A 108 4.67 -16.98 -38.13
N GLU A 109 4.28 -15.79 -38.62
CA GLU A 109 3.26 -15.45 -39.60
C GLU A 109 1.79 -15.26 -39.17
N THR A 110 1.40 -13.97 -39.16
CA THR A 110 0.23 -13.43 -39.89
C THR A 110 -0.95 -14.38 -40.09
N GLU A 111 -1.94 -14.40 -39.18
CA GLU A 111 -3.35 -14.67 -39.57
C GLU A 111 -4.49 -14.49 -38.54
N VAL A 112 -4.37 -13.82 -37.38
CA VAL A 112 -5.46 -13.88 -36.36
C VAL A 112 -6.10 -12.57 -35.88
N ALA A 113 -5.81 -11.36 -36.39
CA ALA A 113 -6.46 -10.15 -35.82
C ALA A 113 -6.87 -9.03 -36.80
N HIS A 114 -7.27 -9.39 -38.03
CA HIS A 114 -7.85 -8.43 -38.97
C HIS A 114 -9.40 -8.37 -38.97
N HIS A 115 -10.11 -8.86 -37.93
CA HIS A 115 -11.58 -8.97 -37.98
C HIS A 115 -12.41 -8.49 -36.77
N ILE A 116 -11.93 -7.53 -35.96
CA ILE A 116 -12.84 -6.73 -35.10
C ILE A 116 -12.40 -5.25 -35.09
N ARG A 117 -12.44 -4.60 -36.26
CA ARG A 117 -12.51 -3.14 -36.39
C ARG A 117 -13.63 -2.79 -37.35
N ALA A 118 -14.84 -2.62 -36.81
CA ALA A 118 -15.85 -1.67 -37.27
C ALA A 118 -17.18 -1.96 -36.55
N GLN A 119 -17.46 -1.21 -35.47
CA GLN A 119 -18.78 -0.65 -35.09
C GLN A 119 -18.78 -0.30 -33.59
N GLY A 120 -19.05 0.97 -33.27
CA GLY A 120 -19.16 1.48 -31.90
C GLY A 120 -18.23 2.64 -31.53
N ALA A 121 -17.87 3.49 -32.49
CA ALA A 121 -17.11 4.72 -32.27
C ALA A 121 -18.02 5.84 -31.71
N ALA A 122 -18.27 5.80 -30.40
CA ALA A 122 -18.62 6.94 -29.52
C ALA A 122 -18.87 6.39 -28.11
N GLY A 123 -17.89 6.55 -27.20
CA GLY A 123 -18.05 6.20 -25.77
C GLY A 123 -17.12 5.14 -25.19
N ARG A 124 -16.11 4.67 -25.93
CA ARG A 124 -15.03 3.83 -25.36
C ARG A 124 -13.80 4.72 -25.24
N GLY A 125 -13.15 4.71 -24.07
CA GLY A 125 -11.94 5.49 -23.78
C GLY A 125 -10.75 5.14 -24.69
N PRO A 126 -9.50 5.40 -24.25
CA PRO A 126 -8.33 5.10 -25.07
C PRO A 126 -8.28 3.62 -25.50
N ALA A 127 -7.81 3.37 -26.73
CA ALA A 127 -7.50 2.02 -27.17
C ALA A 127 -6.10 1.64 -26.69
N TRP A 128 -6.00 0.64 -25.82
CA TRP A 128 -4.74 0.13 -25.28
C TRP A 128 -4.24 -1.05 -26.12
N ASP A 129 -2.93 -1.09 -26.40
CA ASP A 129 -2.29 -2.23 -27.07
C ASP A 129 -1.73 -3.19 -26.02
N GLU A 130 -2.55 -4.17 -25.62
CA GLU A 130 -2.17 -5.13 -24.58
C GLU A 130 -1.48 -6.39 -25.13
N TYR A 131 -0.86 -6.33 -26.31
CA TYR A 131 -0.12 -7.48 -26.84
C TYR A 131 1.21 -7.71 -26.11
N GLN A 132 1.92 -6.64 -25.77
CA GLN A 132 3.26 -6.71 -25.15
C GLN A 132 3.30 -6.16 -23.72
N MET A 133 2.28 -5.43 -23.29
CA MET A 133 2.28 -4.80 -21.97
C MET A 133 0.87 -4.50 -21.47
N THR A 134 0.67 -4.37 -20.17
CA THR A 134 -0.65 -4.03 -19.62
C THR A 134 -1.07 -2.61 -19.96
N TRP A 135 -2.38 -2.36 -19.98
CA TRP A 135 -2.91 -1.00 -20.14
C TRP A 135 -2.42 -0.05 -19.05
N GLY A 136 -2.19 -0.54 -17.82
CA GLY A 136 -1.78 0.28 -16.69
C GLY A 136 -0.39 0.88 -16.87
N VAL A 137 0.55 0.11 -17.43
CA VAL A 137 1.87 0.60 -17.83
C VAL A 137 1.76 1.67 -18.92
N GLN A 138 0.84 1.50 -19.87
CA GLN A 138 0.62 2.47 -20.97
C GLN A 138 -0.04 3.77 -20.45
N ALA A 139 -1.08 3.63 -19.62
CA ALA A 139 -1.84 4.76 -19.07
C ALA A 139 -0.97 5.65 -18.20
N THR A 140 -0.08 5.05 -17.40
CA THR A 140 0.89 5.77 -16.58
C THR A 140 2.10 6.27 -17.36
N ARG A 141 2.22 5.97 -18.67
CA ARG A 141 3.40 6.25 -19.49
C ARG A 141 4.71 5.63 -18.99
N ALA A 142 4.64 4.64 -18.09
CA ALA A 142 5.83 3.95 -17.60
C ALA A 142 6.59 3.27 -18.75
N ASN A 143 5.90 2.87 -19.82
CA ASN A 143 6.51 2.34 -21.04
C ASN A 143 7.42 3.32 -21.80
N TRP A 144 7.30 4.63 -21.57
CA TRP A 144 8.15 5.65 -22.18
C TRP A 144 9.25 6.16 -21.27
N SER A 145 9.23 5.80 -19.99
CA SER A 145 10.30 6.16 -19.07
C SER A 145 11.58 5.39 -19.43
N LEU A 146 12.71 6.11 -19.42
CA LEU A 146 14.03 5.51 -19.56
C LEU A 146 14.60 5.05 -18.21
N LEU A 147 13.88 5.35 -17.13
CA LEU A 147 14.24 5.01 -15.77
C LEU A 147 13.70 3.63 -15.42
N THR A 148 14.31 3.00 -14.43
CA THR A 148 13.99 1.61 -14.03
C THR A 148 13.62 1.48 -12.56
N GLY A 149 13.84 2.52 -11.76
CA GLY A 149 13.80 2.50 -10.30
C GLY A 149 15.10 2.01 -9.70
N ARG A 150 16.22 2.08 -10.42
CA ARG A 150 17.50 1.51 -9.99
C ARG A 150 17.97 2.14 -8.68
N ASP A 151 18.53 1.31 -7.80
CA ASP A 151 19.03 1.69 -6.47
C ASP A 151 17.95 2.30 -5.53
N VAL A 152 16.67 2.16 -5.90
CA VAL A 152 15.53 2.53 -5.06
C VAL A 152 14.92 1.30 -4.42
N LYS A 153 14.62 1.40 -3.12
CA LYS A 153 13.93 0.36 -2.36
C LYS A 153 12.45 0.70 -2.20
N ILE A 154 11.61 -0.23 -2.65
CA ILE A 154 10.15 -0.18 -2.44
C ILE A 154 9.81 -1.24 -1.39
N ALA A 155 9.27 -0.83 -0.25
CA ALA A 155 8.66 -1.75 0.70
C ALA A 155 7.18 -1.98 0.33
N VAL A 156 6.81 -3.22 0.06
CA VAL A 156 5.41 -3.62 -0.14
C VAL A 156 4.97 -4.37 1.11
N LEU A 157 4.08 -3.75 1.89
CA LEU A 157 3.58 -4.34 3.14
C LEU A 157 2.17 -4.89 2.90
N ASP A 158 2.07 -6.21 2.77
CA ASP A 158 0.86 -6.88 2.26
C ASP A 158 0.72 -8.32 2.80
N THR A 159 0.17 -9.26 2.03
CA THR A 159 -0.05 -10.67 2.38
C THR A 159 1.18 -11.56 2.18
N GLY A 160 2.35 -10.97 1.91
CA GLY A 160 3.59 -11.69 1.65
C GLY A 160 3.98 -11.67 0.17
N VAL A 161 4.88 -12.56 -0.21
CA VAL A 161 5.33 -12.73 -1.60
C VAL A 161 5.59 -14.21 -1.88
N ASP A 162 5.25 -14.68 -3.09
CA ASP A 162 5.82 -15.92 -3.64
C ASP A 162 7.31 -15.67 -3.95
N THR A 163 8.18 -16.17 -3.08
CA THR A 163 9.63 -15.90 -3.19
C THR A 163 10.28 -16.64 -4.36
N ASP A 164 9.63 -17.67 -4.89
CA ASP A 164 10.10 -18.51 -6.00
C ASP A 164 9.50 -18.09 -7.36
N HIS A 165 8.63 -17.07 -7.39
CA HIS A 165 8.02 -16.60 -8.63
C HIS A 165 9.09 -16.16 -9.66
N PRO A 166 9.09 -16.72 -10.88
CA PRO A 166 10.19 -16.54 -11.85
C PRO A 166 10.42 -15.06 -12.22
N ASP A 167 9.34 -14.28 -12.29
CA ASP A 167 9.44 -12.85 -12.60
C ASP A 167 9.86 -11.96 -11.41
N LEU A 168 9.84 -12.48 -10.17
CA LEU A 168 10.17 -11.70 -8.97
C LEU A 168 11.53 -12.10 -8.38
N VAL A 169 12.02 -13.30 -8.69
CA VAL A 169 13.37 -13.75 -8.33
C VAL A 169 14.40 -12.72 -8.83
N GLY A 170 15.34 -12.37 -7.94
CA GLY A 170 16.38 -11.37 -8.19
C GLY A 170 15.96 -9.91 -7.91
N ARG A 171 14.66 -9.64 -7.79
CA ARG A 171 14.13 -8.29 -7.47
C ARG A 171 13.89 -8.10 -5.98
N ILE A 172 13.47 -9.16 -5.30
CA ILE A 172 13.31 -9.17 -3.84
C ILE A 172 14.69 -8.99 -3.17
N ALA A 173 14.80 -8.00 -2.29
CA ALA A 173 16.03 -7.71 -1.54
C ALA A 173 15.99 -8.25 -0.12
N GLU A 174 14.84 -8.14 0.54
CA GLU A 174 14.63 -8.68 1.88
C GLU A 174 13.15 -9.02 2.07
N THR A 175 12.88 -10.02 2.88
CA THR A 175 11.53 -10.40 3.28
C THR A 175 11.43 -10.46 4.79
N ALA A 176 10.26 -10.12 5.32
CA ALA A 176 9.97 -10.25 6.76
C ALA A 176 8.48 -10.58 6.95
N SER A 177 8.18 -11.45 7.92
CA SER A 177 6.80 -11.72 8.32
C SER A 177 6.53 -11.12 9.67
N PHE A 178 5.48 -10.31 9.73
CA PHE A 178 4.91 -9.76 10.95
C PHE A 178 3.61 -10.47 11.33
N VAL A 179 3.29 -11.57 10.64
CA VAL A 179 2.12 -12.40 10.91
C VAL A 179 2.57 -13.65 11.67
N PRO A 180 2.16 -13.80 12.92
CA PRO A 180 2.63 -14.89 13.77
C PRO A 180 2.28 -16.28 13.22
N GLY A 181 3.25 -17.20 13.29
CA GLY A 181 3.12 -18.56 12.79
C GLY A 181 3.00 -18.68 11.27
N GLN A 182 3.21 -17.60 10.51
CA GLN A 182 3.18 -17.61 9.05
C GLN A 182 4.54 -17.17 8.50
N SER A 183 5.04 -17.92 7.52
CA SER A 183 6.23 -17.53 6.75
C SER A 183 5.93 -16.30 5.88
N VAL A 184 6.94 -15.79 5.19
CA VAL A 184 6.82 -14.67 4.25
C VAL A 184 6.01 -15.00 2.99
N GLU A 185 5.75 -16.29 2.77
CA GLU A 185 5.04 -16.78 1.59
C GLU A 185 3.61 -16.24 1.50
N ASP A 186 3.20 -15.95 0.26
CA ASP A 186 1.90 -15.38 -0.02
C ASP A 186 0.81 -16.44 -0.19
N GLY A 187 0.20 -16.85 0.92
CA GLY A 187 -0.94 -17.76 0.88
C GLY A 187 -2.26 -17.12 0.43
N HIS A 188 -2.29 -15.82 0.08
CA HIS A 188 -3.49 -15.12 -0.39
C HIS A 188 -3.40 -14.71 -1.88
N GLY A 189 -2.21 -14.35 -2.34
CA GLY A 189 -1.90 -13.92 -3.70
C GLY A 189 -1.95 -12.41 -3.95
N HIS A 190 -2.38 -11.63 -2.96
CA HIS A 190 -2.56 -10.19 -3.12
C HIS A 190 -1.23 -9.42 -3.08
N GLY A 191 -0.34 -9.80 -2.15
CA GLY A 191 0.99 -9.20 -2.04
C GLY A 191 1.88 -9.47 -3.24
N THR A 192 1.87 -10.71 -3.76
CA THR A 192 2.59 -11.09 -4.99
C THR A 192 2.12 -10.26 -6.18
N HIS A 193 0.81 -10.04 -6.30
CA HIS A 193 0.21 -9.22 -7.34
C HIS A 193 0.63 -7.74 -7.24
N CYS A 194 0.62 -7.18 -6.02
CA CYS A 194 1.06 -5.81 -5.78
C CYS A 194 2.55 -5.62 -6.07
N ILE A 195 3.40 -6.56 -5.65
CA ILE A 195 4.85 -6.54 -5.92
C ILE A 195 5.13 -6.59 -7.42
N GLY A 196 4.45 -7.49 -8.14
CA GLY A 196 4.58 -7.60 -9.58
C GLY A 196 4.16 -6.31 -10.32
N THR A 197 3.12 -5.63 -9.84
CA THR A 197 2.67 -4.37 -10.46
C THR A 197 3.70 -3.25 -10.24
N ALA A 198 4.24 -3.14 -9.03
CA ALA A 198 5.21 -2.11 -8.69
C ALA A 198 6.57 -2.32 -9.39
N ALA A 199 7.09 -3.55 -9.35
CA ALA A 199 8.48 -3.84 -9.68
C ALA A 199 8.68 -5.10 -10.54
N GLY A 200 7.63 -5.65 -11.15
CA GLY A 200 7.74 -6.79 -12.07
C GLY A 200 8.54 -6.48 -13.35
N PRO A 201 8.56 -7.41 -14.32
CA PRO A 201 9.32 -7.28 -15.55
C PRO A 201 8.96 -6.01 -16.34
N THR A 202 9.99 -5.26 -16.71
CA THR A 202 9.92 -4.08 -17.61
C THR A 202 10.60 -4.31 -18.96
N GLU A 203 11.44 -5.34 -19.04
CA GLU A 203 12.23 -5.72 -20.21
C GLU A 203 12.02 -7.23 -20.45
N GLU A 204 12.07 -7.64 -21.72
CA GLU A 204 11.88 -9.01 -22.21
C GLU A 204 10.55 -9.68 -21.83
N GLY A 205 9.76 -10.09 -22.82
CA GLY A 205 8.45 -10.70 -22.60
C GLY A 205 7.32 -9.70 -22.35
N PHE A 206 6.28 -10.13 -21.64
CA PHE A 206 5.09 -9.32 -21.39
C PHE A 206 5.31 -8.38 -20.19
N ARG A 207 5.25 -7.06 -20.43
CA ARG A 207 5.53 -6.04 -19.42
C ARG A 207 4.29 -5.69 -18.59
N TYR A 208 4.37 -5.91 -17.29
CA TYR A 208 3.35 -5.47 -16.33
C TYR A 208 3.91 -4.70 -15.14
N GLY A 209 5.24 -4.69 -14.95
CA GLY A 209 5.90 -3.90 -13.92
C GLY A 209 6.08 -2.44 -14.33
N VAL A 210 6.02 -1.55 -13.33
CA VAL A 210 6.30 -0.12 -13.51
C VAL A 210 7.80 0.17 -13.37
N ALA A 211 8.44 -0.25 -12.29
CA ALA A 211 9.84 0.02 -11.95
C ALA A 211 10.65 -1.27 -11.75
N GLY A 212 10.93 -1.98 -12.85
CA GLY A 212 11.54 -3.32 -12.82
C GLY A 212 12.99 -3.41 -12.35
N GLY A 213 13.66 -2.28 -12.18
CA GLY A 213 15.01 -2.14 -11.60
C GLY A 213 15.02 -1.80 -10.10
N ALA A 214 13.85 -1.54 -9.50
CA ALA A 214 13.73 -1.32 -8.06
C ALA A 214 13.97 -2.59 -7.26
N ARG A 215 14.45 -2.41 -6.02
CA ARG A 215 14.64 -3.50 -5.07
C ARG A 215 13.46 -3.57 -4.10
N VAL A 216 12.84 -4.73 -3.98
CA VAL A 216 11.62 -4.88 -3.18
C VAL A 216 11.94 -5.40 -1.78
N LEU A 217 11.42 -4.73 -0.76
CA LEU A 217 11.33 -5.25 0.60
C LEU A 217 9.90 -5.78 0.81
N ALA A 218 9.73 -7.10 0.85
CA ALA A 218 8.41 -7.71 0.98
C ALA A 218 8.08 -7.99 2.45
N GLY A 219 7.20 -7.18 3.03
CA GLY A 219 6.75 -7.32 4.41
C GLY A 219 5.37 -7.96 4.48
N LYS A 220 5.23 -9.14 5.08
CA LYS A 220 3.93 -9.75 5.33
C LYS A 220 3.33 -9.15 6.60
N VAL A 221 2.37 -8.25 6.46
CA VAL A 221 1.61 -7.63 7.57
C VAL A 221 0.15 -8.09 7.61
N LEU A 222 -0.31 -8.75 6.55
CA LEU A 222 -1.62 -9.38 6.43
C LEU A 222 -1.49 -10.90 6.35
N SER A 223 -2.36 -11.60 7.06
CA SER A 223 -2.40 -13.07 7.07
C SER A 223 -2.80 -13.66 5.72
N ASN A 224 -2.69 -14.98 5.58
CA ASN A 224 -3.21 -15.72 4.41
C ASN A 224 -4.74 -15.55 4.21
N ARG A 225 -5.45 -14.92 5.16
CA ARG A 225 -6.86 -14.55 5.03
C ARG A 225 -7.07 -13.10 4.56
N GLY A 226 -5.99 -12.39 4.23
CA GLY A 226 -6.03 -10.99 3.80
C GLY A 226 -6.30 -10.01 4.94
N THR A 227 -6.03 -10.37 6.20
CA THR A 227 -6.33 -9.51 7.37
C THR A 227 -5.15 -9.34 8.30
N GLY A 228 -5.02 -8.16 8.91
CA GLY A 228 -3.97 -7.88 9.90
C GLY A 228 -4.32 -6.70 10.82
N PRO A 229 -4.05 -6.79 12.13
CA PRO A 229 -4.22 -5.67 13.05
C PRO A 229 -3.17 -4.56 12.85
N ASP A 230 -3.49 -3.35 13.29
CA ASP A 230 -2.62 -2.17 13.13
C ASP A 230 -1.20 -2.39 13.70
N GLY A 231 -1.05 -3.10 14.82
CA GLY A 231 0.27 -3.37 15.39
C GLY A 231 1.22 -4.09 14.43
N GLN A 232 0.72 -5.02 13.62
CA GLN A 232 1.53 -5.71 12.60
C GLN A 232 1.92 -4.77 11.46
N ILE A 233 1.00 -3.89 11.05
CA ILE A 233 1.23 -2.93 9.97
C ILE A 233 2.27 -1.89 10.41
N LEU A 234 2.15 -1.38 11.65
CA LEU A 234 3.11 -0.47 12.25
C LEU A 234 4.50 -1.10 12.40
N ALA A 235 4.58 -2.39 12.79
CA ALA A 235 5.85 -3.12 12.82
C ALA A 235 6.48 -3.22 11.43
N GLY A 236 5.68 -3.49 10.40
CA GLY A 236 6.14 -3.50 9.01
C GLY A 236 6.63 -2.13 8.53
N ILE A 237 5.94 -1.05 8.88
CA ILE A 237 6.37 0.33 8.55
C ILE A 237 7.70 0.66 9.25
N ALA A 238 7.83 0.31 10.53
CA ALA A 238 9.07 0.51 11.29
C ALA A 238 10.25 -0.20 10.62
N TRP A 239 10.06 -1.48 10.24
CA TRP A 239 11.05 -2.26 9.53
C TRP A 239 11.40 -1.67 8.15
N ALA A 240 10.41 -1.29 7.35
CA ALA A 240 10.64 -0.69 6.04
C ALA A 240 11.51 0.59 6.14
N VAL A 241 11.19 1.46 7.10
CA VAL A 241 11.95 2.68 7.37
C VAL A 241 13.37 2.34 7.85
N SER A 242 13.54 1.35 8.74
CA SER A 242 14.86 0.97 9.24
C SER A 242 15.76 0.31 8.18
N ARG A 243 15.16 -0.29 7.15
CA ARG A 243 15.85 -0.82 5.97
C ARG A 243 16.13 0.24 4.89
N GLY A 244 15.72 1.48 5.12
CA GLY A 244 15.93 2.60 4.21
C GLY A 244 15.08 2.49 2.95
N ALA A 245 13.84 2.01 3.06
CA ALA A 245 12.87 2.10 1.98
C ALA A 245 12.58 3.58 1.65
N GLN A 246 12.69 3.98 0.39
CA GLN A 246 12.27 5.32 -0.04
C GLN A 246 10.77 5.38 -0.36
N VAL A 247 10.15 4.23 -0.63
CA VAL A 247 8.71 4.11 -0.91
C VAL A 247 8.12 2.98 -0.08
N ILE A 248 6.98 3.22 0.58
CA ILE A 248 6.21 2.21 1.30
C ILE A 248 4.82 2.13 0.69
N SER A 249 4.46 0.97 0.17
CA SER A 249 3.18 0.68 -0.47
C SER A 249 2.28 -0.11 0.47
N LEU A 250 1.10 0.44 0.76
CA LEU A 250 0.08 -0.14 1.63
C LEU A 250 -1.20 -0.39 0.82
N SER A 251 -1.30 -1.53 0.15
CA SER A 251 -2.50 -1.94 -0.58
C SER A 251 -3.56 -2.57 0.34
N LEU A 252 -3.80 -1.90 1.47
CA LEU A 252 -4.63 -2.37 2.56
C LEU A 252 -5.41 -1.22 3.18
N GLY A 253 -6.47 -1.55 3.89
CA GLY A 253 -7.14 -0.57 4.73
C GLY A 253 -8.34 -1.07 5.48
N SER A 254 -8.97 -0.16 6.22
CA SER A 254 -10.23 -0.40 6.91
C SER A 254 -11.25 0.71 6.59
N PRO A 255 -12.54 0.38 6.48
CA PRO A 255 -13.60 1.37 6.27
C PRO A 255 -13.60 2.48 7.33
N VAL A 256 -14.09 3.64 6.94
CA VAL A 256 -14.23 4.84 7.76
C VAL A 256 -15.67 5.34 7.62
N GLU A 257 -16.23 5.90 8.69
CA GLU A 257 -17.55 6.53 8.64
C GLU A 257 -17.46 7.98 8.14
N GLN A 258 -18.54 8.49 7.55
CA GLN A 258 -18.58 9.88 7.14
C GLN A 258 -18.45 10.80 8.36
N GLY A 259 -17.48 11.73 8.30
CA GLY A 259 -17.14 12.62 9.43
C GLY A 259 -16.19 12.03 10.46
N GLU A 260 -15.81 10.76 10.35
CA GLU A 260 -14.77 10.16 11.19
C GLU A 260 -13.38 10.69 10.80
N LEU A 261 -12.63 11.16 11.80
CA LEU A 261 -11.28 11.69 11.62
C LEU A 261 -10.23 10.58 11.38
N PHE A 262 -9.11 10.98 10.78
CA PHE A 262 -7.97 10.09 10.59
C PHE A 262 -7.27 9.77 11.93
N PRO A 263 -6.67 8.57 12.06
CA PRO A 263 -5.92 8.17 13.25
C PRO A 263 -4.62 8.98 13.39
N GLN A 264 -4.43 9.61 14.55
CA GLN A 264 -3.23 10.37 14.89
C GLN A 264 -1.98 9.47 14.91
N THR A 265 -2.15 8.19 15.24
CA THR A 265 -1.07 7.20 15.24
C THR A 265 -0.44 7.07 13.85
N TYR A 266 -1.24 6.80 12.82
CA TYR A 266 -0.74 6.65 11.45
C TYR A 266 -0.26 7.97 10.86
N GLU A 267 -0.93 9.09 11.12
CA GLU A 267 -0.46 10.41 10.66
C GLU A 267 0.93 10.71 11.22
N THR A 268 1.14 10.46 12.51
CA THR A 268 2.43 10.73 13.14
C THR A 268 3.53 9.81 12.63
N VAL A 269 3.20 8.53 12.41
CA VAL A 269 4.10 7.54 11.79
C VAL A 269 4.46 7.95 10.36
N ALA A 270 3.50 8.39 9.56
CA ALA A 270 3.73 8.86 8.20
C ALA A 270 4.62 10.11 8.15
N ARG A 271 4.39 11.08 9.05
CA ARG A 271 5.28 12.24 9.18
C ARG A 271 6.71 11.86 9.57
N ARG A 272 6.88 10.83 10.40
CA ARG A 272 8.20 10.30 10.79
C ARG A 272 8.88 9.59 9.62
N ALA A 273 8.14 8.80 8.85
CA ALA A 273 8.62 8.16 7.62
C ALA A 273 9.10 9.20 6.60
N LEU A 274 8.31 10.26 6.34
CA LEU A 274 8.68 11.35 5.44
C LEU A 274 10.00 12.03 5.86
N ARG A 275 10.17 12.33 7.15
CA ARG A 275 11.42 12.92 7.67
C ARG A 275 12.63 12.00 7.51
N ARG A 276 12.42 10.69 7.45
CA ARG A 276 13.46 9.68 7.22
C ARG A 276 13.63 9.32 5.74
N GLY A 277 12.99 10.06 4.83
CA GLY A 277 13.16 9.88 3.38
C GLY A 277 12.21 8.86 2.75
N ALA A 278 11.17 8.40 3.44
CA ALA A 278 10.20 7.43 2.94
C ALA A 278 8.85 8.08 2.63
N VAL A 279 8.34 7.89 1.40
CA VAL A 279 6.97 8.25 1.02
C VAL A 279 6.06 7.05 1.26
N ILE A 280 4.92 7.25 1.93
CA ILE A 280 3.89 6.21 2.08
C ILE A 280 2.77 6.46 1.07
N VAL A 281 2.45 5.45 0.27
CA VAL A 281 1.25 5.40 -0.59
C VAL A 281 0.29 4.34 -0.06
N ALA A 282 -1.00 4.62 -0.08
CA ALA A 282 -2.01 3.69 0.40
C ALA A 282 -3.29 3.69 -0.46
N ALA A 283 -3.95 2.54 -0.49
CA ALA A 283 -5.19 2.35 -1.22
C ALA A 283 -6.32 3.20 -0.65
N ALA A 284 -7.03 3.95 -1.51
CA ALA A 284 -8.11 4.82 -1.06
C ALA A 284 -9.29 4.05 -0.41
N GLY A 285 -9.47 2.78 -0.74
CA GLY A 285 -10.59 1.95 -0.26
C GLY A 285 -11.59 1.59 -1.37
N ASN A 286 -12.35 0.52 -1.14
CA ASN A 286 -13.22 -0.09 -2.14
C ASN A 286 -14.71 -0.14 -1.71
N GLU A 287 -15.11 0.70 -0.76
CA GLU A 287 -16.43 0.65 -0.12
C GLU A 287 -17.51 1.48 -0.85
N SER A 288 -17.15 2.17 -1.93
CA SER A 288 -18.12 2.95 -2.72
C SER A 288 -18.99 2.07 -3.61
N ARG A 289 -20.14 2.62 -4.03
CA ARG A 289 -21.03 2.02 -5.04
C ARG A 289 -21.53 3.13 -5.96
N ARG A 290 -20.64 3.65 -6.79
CA ARG A 290 -20.90 4.83 -7.64
C ARG A 290 -21.89 4.51 -8.77
N PRO A 291 -22.65 5.52 -9.24
CA PRO A 291 -22.69 6.89 -8.73
C PRO A 291 -23.56 7.06 -7.48
N GLY A 292 -24.23 6.02 -7.00
CA GLY A 292 -25.24 6.11 -5.94
C GLY A 292 -24.70 6.37 -4.53
N PHE A 293 -23.49 5.89 -4.22
CA PHE A 293 -22.87 6.06 -2.91
C PHE A 293 -21.35 6.21 -3.04
N VAL A 294 -20.79 7.20 -2.35
CA VAL A 294 -19.34 7.42 -2.23
C VAL A 294 -18.98 7.26 -0.76
N ALA A 295 -18.19 6.24 -0.45
CA ALA A 295 -17.61 6.04 0.86
C ALA A 295 -16.37 6.94 1.05
N PRO A 296 -16.06 7.36 2.28
CA PRO A 296 -14.84 8.10 2.56
C PRO A 296 -13.59 7.24 2.33
N VAL A 297 -12.48 7.91 2.04
CA VAL A 297 -11.16 7.27 1.99
C VAL A 297 -10.91 6.51 3.30
N GLY A 298 -10.46 5.26 3.17
CA GLY A 298 -10.21 4.36 4.29
C GLY A 298 -8.94 4.68 5.07
N ARG A 299 -8.78 4.05 6.23
CA ARG A 299 -7.52 4.10 7.02
C ARG A 299 -6.53 3.07 6.45
N PRO A 300 -5.21 3.34 6.38
CA PRO A 300 -4.55 4.57 6.81
C PRO A 300 -4.48 5.66 5.73
N ALA A 301 -4.96 5.40 4.51
CA ALA A 301 -4.91 6.35 3.38
C ALA A 301 -5.55 7.71 3.67
N ASN A 302 -6.44 7.80 4.66
CA ASN A 302 -7.06 9.05 5.07
C ASN A 302 -6.17 9.98 5.91
N CYS A 303 -4.92 9.60 6.20
CA CYS A 303 -3.97 10.48 6.89
C CYS A 303 -3.39 11.51 5.90
N PRO A 304 -3.35 12.82 6.23
CA PRO A 304 -2.79 13.86 5.37
C PRO A 304 -1.36 13.61 4.87
N SER A 305 -0.54 12.94 5.67
CA SER A 305 0.85 12.63 5.33
C SER A 305 1.02 11.31 4.55
N ILE A 306 -0.07 10.62 4.18
CA ILE A 306 -0.07 9.41 3.35
C ILE A 306 -0.72 9.75 2.01
N LEU A 307 -0.09 9.35 0.91
CA LEU A 307 -0.64 9.57 -0.42
C LEU A 307 -1.71 8.52 -0.74
N SER A 308 -2.97 8.95 -0.72
CA SER A 308 -4.14 8.13 -1.07
C SER A 308 -4.28 7.97 -2.57
N VAL A 309 -4.43 6.71 -3.02
CA VAL A 309 -4.50 6.34 -4.44
C VAL A 309 -5.88 5.78 -4.80
N ALA A 310 -6.60 6.49 -5.67
CA ALA A 310 -7.88 6.07 -6.23
C ALA A 310 -7.71 5.17 -7.47
N ALA A 311 -8.75 4.40 -7.79
CA ALA A 311 -8.74 3.46 -8.91
C ALA A 311 -9.47 4.00 -10.14
N LEU A 312 -8.85 3.82 -11.31
CA LEU A 312 -9.43 4.06 -12.62
C LEU A 312 -9.61 2.76 -13.40
N GLY A 313 -10.59 2.75 -14.31
CA GLY A 313 -10.74 1.74 -15.35
C GLY A 313 -10.01 2.08 -16.65
N LYS A 314 -10.02 1.14 -17.60
CA LYS A 314 -9.43 1.31 -18.95
C LYS A 314 -10.06 2.47 -19.74
N ASP A 315 -11.30 2.82 -19.45
CA ASP A 315 -11.99 3.98 -20.01
C ASP A 315 -11.58 5.32 -19.34
N LEU A 316 -10.65 5.27 -18.39
CA LEU A 316 -10.22 6.37 -17.52
C LEU A 316 -11.33 6.92 -16.63
N ALA A 317 -12.43 6.19 -16.45
CA ALA A 317 -13.46 6.53 -15.48
C ALA A 317 -13.05 6.11 -14.07
N THR A 318 -13.55 6.82 -13.05
CA THR A 318 -13.38 6.43 -11.64
C THR A 318 -14.07 5.09 -11.41
N ALA A 319 -13.33 4.12 -10.86
CA ALA A 319 -13.86 2.79 -10.61
C ALA A 319 -15.07 2.85 -9.66
N PRO A 320 -16.14 2.06 -9.89
CA PRO A 320 -17.36 2.17 -9.10
C PRO A 320 -17.18 1.97 -7.59
N PHE A 321 -16.17 1.18 -7.20
CA PHE A 321 -15.83 0.88 -5.82
C PHE A 321 -14.89 1.91 -5.16
N SER A 322 -14.18 2.73 -5.95
CA SER A 322 -13.15 3.62 -5.42
C SER A 322 -13.74 4.65 -4.46
N CYS A 323 -13.27 4.64 -3.21
CA CYS A 323 -13.59 5.65 -2.20
C CYS A 323 -13.16 7.05 -2.62
N GLY A 324 -13.80 8.06 -2.01
CA GLY A 324 -13.62 9.46 -2.36
C GLY A 324 -13.34 10.34 -1.14
N GLY A 325 -12.65 11.44 -1.38
CA GLY A 325 -12.29 12.41 -0.36
C GLY A 325 -13.45 13.29 0.06
N ILE A 326 -14.29 12.75 0.95
CA ILE A 326 -15.52 13.40 1.43
C ILE A 326 -15.50 13.77 2.91
N ASN A 327 -14.46 13.41 3.67
CA ASN A 327 -14.34 13.75 5.10
C ASN A 327 -13.62 15.08 5.36
N GLY A 328 -12.70 15.50 4.47
CA GLY A 328 -11.99 16.78 4.57
C GLY A 328 -11.06 16.90 5.79
N ALA A 329 -10.07 17.80 5.70
CA ALA A 329 -9.02 17.94 6.73
C ALA A 329 -8.30 16.61 6.99
N GLY A 330 -7.85 15.95 5.93
CA GLY A 330 -7.49 14.53 5.92
C GLY A 330 -8.57 13.70 5.21
N GLY A 331 -8.17 12.61 4.58
CA GLY A 331 -9.08 11.79 3.78
C GLY A 331 -9.23 12.26 2.35
N GLU A 332 -8.39 13.16 1.85
CA GLU A 332 -8.35 13.51 0.43
C GLU A 332 -7.88 12.32 -0.44
N VAL A 333 -8.26 12.33 -1.71
CA VAL A 333 -7.61 11.51 -2.74
C VAL A 333 -6.47 12.35 -3.32
N ASN A 334 -5.25 11.82 -3.35
CA ASN A 334 -4.10 12.57 -3.88
C ASN A 334 -3.91 12.34 -5.37
N ILE A 335 -4.07 11.10 -5.84
CA ILE A 335 -3.84 10.71 -7.22
C ILE A 335 -4.73 9.52 -7.60
N ALA A 336 -5.00 9.34 -8.88
CA ALA A 336 -5.70 8.18 -9.42
C ALA A 336 -4.77 7.36 -10.33
N ALA A 337 -4.87 6.04 -10.25
CA ALA A 337 -4.04 5.12 -11.03
C ALA A 337 -4.86 3.90 -11.53
N PRO A 338 -4.31 3.12 -12.47
CA PRO A 338 -4.96 1.91 -12.98
C PRO A 338 -5.32 0.91 -11.88
N GLY A 339 -6.60 0.60 -11.70
CA GLY A 339 -7.07 -0.27 -10.61
C GLY A 339 -8.18 -1.26 -10.99
N VAL A 340 -8.54 -1.36 -12.27
CA VAL A 340 -9.52 -2.32 -12.78
C VAL A 340 -8.88 -3.12 -13.91
N GLU A 341 -9.09 -4.43 -13.92
CA GLU A 341 -8.49 -5.38 -14.84
C GLU A 341 -6.96 -5.26 -14.87
N VAL A 342 -6.32 -5.22 -13.69
CA VAL A 342 -4.85 -5.13 -13.59
C VAL A 342 -4.25 -6.53 -13.55
N PHE A 343 -3.51 -6.87 -14.59
CA PHE A 343 -2.75 -8.12 -14.69
C PHE A 343 -1.39 -8.00 -13.97
N SER A 344 -1.04 -9.02 -13.17
CA SER A 344 0.26 -9.11 -12.50
C SER A 344 0.58 -10.56 -12.07
N ALA A 345 1.74 -10.75 -11.46
CA ALA A 345 2.19 -11.99 -10.84
C ALA A 345 1.19 -12.51 -9.78
N ALA A 346 1.12 -13.82 -9.63
CA ALA A 346 0.35 -14.52 -8.61
C ALA A 346 1.13 -15.75 -8.12
N PRO A 347 0.82 -16.29 -6.92
CA PRO A 347 1.56 -17.42 -6.36
C PRO A 347 1.64 -18.64 -7.28
N ASP A 348 2.59 -19.53 -6.96
CA ASP A 348 2.92 -20.74 -7.71
C ASP A 348 3.47 -20.45 -9.12
N GLY A 349 4.13 -19.30 -9.27
CA GLY A 349 4.66 -18.85 -10.57
C GLY A 349 3.57 -18.56 -11.62
N THR A 350 2.38 -18.16 -11.18
CA THR A 350 1.22 -17.91 -12.04
C THR A 350 0.93 -16.42 -12.19
N TYR A 351 -0.19 -16.07 -12.83
CA TYR A 351 -0.58 -14.68 -13.07
C TYR A 351 -2.08 -14.51 -12.84
N ALA A 352 -2.47 -13.33 -12.37
CA ALA A 352 -3.86 -13.01 -12.10
C ALA A 352 -4.21 -11.58 -12.54
N THR A 353 -5.49 -11.39 -12.88
CA THR A 353 -6.09 -10.08 -13.11
C THR A 353 -7.00 -9.74 -11.94
N MET A 354 -6.78 -8.58 -11.31
CA MET A 354 -7.51 -8.17 -10.11
C MET A 354 -8.01 -6.72 -10.22
N ASP A 355 -9.05 -6.44 -9.43
CA ASP A 355 -9.70 -5.14 -9.29
C ASP A 355 -9.56 -4.62 -7.86
N GLY A 356 -9.19 -3.34 -7.72
CA GLY A 356 -9.14 -2.65 -6.44
C GLY A 356 -8.26 -1.40 -6.49
N THR A 357 -8.50 -0.47 -5.55
CA THR A 357 -7.53 0.59 -5.22
C THR A 357 -6.19 0.01 -4.75
N SER A 358 -6.21 -1.23 -4.26
CA SER A 358 -5.03 -2.05 -4.01
C SER A 358 -4.15 -2.29 -5.23
N MET A 359 -4.71 -2.33 -6.45
CA MET A 359 -3.92 -2.48 -7.69
C MET A 359 -3.48 -1.13 -8.26
N ALA A 360 -4.19 -0.05 -7.92
CA ALA A 360 -3.79 1.32 -8.24
C ALA A 360 -2.56 1.77 -7.44
N THR A 361 -2.52 1.43 -6.15
CA THR A 361 -1.45 1.78 -5.20
C THR A 361 -0.04 1.37 -5.66
N PRO A 362 0.23 0.12 -6.10
CA PRO A 362 1.56 -0.29 -6.55
C PRO A 362 2.01 0.39 -7.84
N HIS A 363 1.10 0.86 -8.70
CA HIS A 363 1.49 1.73 -9.82
C HIS A 363 2.11 3.03 -9.30
N ALA A 364 1.49 3.68 -8.30
CA ALA A 364 2.02 4.88 -7.67
C ALA A 364 3.36 4.61 -6.97
N ALA A 365 3.50 3.47 -6.31
CA ALA A 365 4.76 3.07 -5.68
C ALA A 365 5.88 2.91 -6.72
N GLY A 366 5.61 2.25 -7.84
CA GLY A 366 6.56 2.11 -8.94
C GLY A 366 6.95 3.47 -9.55
N VAL A 367 5.98 4.35 -9.82
CA VAL A 367 6.28 5.69 -10.35
C VAL A 367 7.11 6.53 -9.37
N LEU A 368 6.83 6.45 -8.06
CA LEU A 368 7.67 7.09 -7.05
C LEU A 368 9.10 6.57 -7.06
N ALA A 369 9.30 5.28 -7.34
CA ALA A 369 10.66 4.75 -7.49
C ALA A 369 11.37 5.31 -8.73
N LEU A 370 10.68 5.45 -9.87
CA LEU A 370 11.22 6.13 -11.05
C LEU A 370 11.57 7.59 -10.73
N LEU A 371 10.71 8.30 -10.00
CA LEU A 371 10.98 9.69 -9.58
C LEU A 371 12.15 9.82 -8.63
N THR A 372 12.30 8.87 -7.72
CA THR A 372 13.42 8.84 -6.77
C THR A 372 14.75 8.62 -7.52
N GLU A 373 14.76 7.78 -8.58
CA GLU A 373 15.93 7.65 -9.47
C GLU A 373 16.22 8.95 -10.23
N ALA A 374 15.19 9.65 -10.71
CA ALA A 374 15.35 10.92 -11.43
C ALA A 374 15.84 12.07 -10.54
N HIS A 375 15.48 12.05 -9.25
CA HIS A 375 15.73 13.13 -8.30
C HIS A 375 16.28 12.59 -6.96
N PRO A 376 17.51 12.06 -6.94
CA PRO A 376 18.06 11.39 -5.75
C PRO A 376 18.27 12.32 -4.54
N ASP A 377 18.38 13.63 -4.77
CA ASP A 377 18.55 14.64 -3.71
C ASP A 377 17.22 15.25 -3.23
N ALA A 378 16.08 14.90 -3.85
CA ALA A 378 14.77 15.41 -3.44
C ALA A 378 14.32 14.76 -2.13
N SER A 379 13.71 15.55 -1.25
CA SER A 379 13.07 15.02 -0.06
C SER A 379 11.82 14.19 -0.41
N ALA A 380 11.43 13.28 0.48
CA ALA A 380 10.22 12.48 0.31
C ALA A 380 8.95 13.35 0.09
N ALA A 381 8.86 14.50 0.77
CA ALA A 381 7.76 15.44 0.59
C ALA A 381 7.75 16.07 -0.81
N GLU A 382 8.93 16.43 -1.34
CA GLU A 382 9.07 16.96 -2.71
C GLU A 382 8.71 15.91 -3.75
N LEU A 383 9.14 14.65 -3.58
CA LEU A 383 8.79 13.54 -4.47
C LEU A 383 7.26 13.31 -4.51
N GLY A 384 6.59 13.35 -3.34
CA GLY A 384 5.13 13.23 -3.26
C GLY A 384 4.38 14.41 -3.89
N ALA A 385 4.92 15.63 -3.78
CA ALA A 385 4.37 16.81 -4.46
C ALA A 385 4.59 16.73 -5.98
N GLN A 386 5.77 16.28 -6.41
CA GLN A 386 6.12 16.13 -7.81
C GLN A 386 5.24 15.08 -8.50
N LEU A 387 5.00 13.94 -7.86
CA LEU A 387 4.08 12.90 -8.31
C LEU A 387 2.70 13.49 -8.69
N GLN A 388 2.15 14.32 -7.80
CA GLN A 388 0.86 14.98 -8.01
C GLN A 388 0.94 16.05 -9.12
N SER A 389 2.04 16.79 -9.21
CA SER A 389 2.20 17.86 -10.20
C SER A 389 2.27 17.38 -11.66
N MET A 390 2.75 16.16 -11.89
CA MET A 390 2.84 15.58 -13.24
C MET A 390 1.58 14.81 -13.66
N ALA A 391 0.61 14.69 -12.75
CA ALA A 391 -0.64 14.00 -13.04
C ALA A 391 -1.30 14.58 -14.30
N HIS A 392 -1.83 13.70 -15.14
CA HIS A 392 -2.64 14.12 -16.28
C HIS A 392 -4.05 14.48 -15.76
N PRO A 393 -4.50 15.75 -15.90
CA PRO A 393 -5.81 16.14 -15.42
C PRO A 393 -6.93 15.39 -16.15
N LEU A 394 -7.95 14.97 -15.40
CA LEU A 394 -9.14 14.31 -15.91
C LEU A 394 -10.40 15.10 -15.49
N PRO A 395 -11.54 14.98 -16.19
CA PRO A 395 -12.73 15.79 -15.93
C PRO A 395 -13.47 15.46 -14.63
N GLN A 396 -13.14 14.35 -13.96
CA GLN A 396 -13.77 13.95 -12.71
C GLN A 396 -13.43 14.92 -11.56
N PRO A 397 -14.29 15.03 -10.53
CA PRO A 397 -14.00 15.86 -9.36
C PRO A 397 -12.71 15.44 -8.63
N ALA A 398 -11.96 16.40 -8.09
CA ALA A 398 -10.75 16.12 -7.32
C ALA A 398 -10.98 15.19 -6.11
N ARG A 399 -12.18 15.22 -5.49
CA ARG A 399 -12.54 14.26 -4.45
C ARG A 399 -12.52 12.80 -4.92
N ASP A 400 -12.60 12.54 -6.21
CA ASP A 400 -12.69 11.19 -6.79
C ASP A 400 -11.36 10.72 -7.39
N ILE A 401 -10.48 11.64 -7.78
CA ILE A 401 -9.25 11.33 -8.53
C ILE A 401 -8.01 12.14 -8.11
N GLY A 402 -8.14 13.02 -7.12
CA GLY A 402 -7.07 13.92 -6.70
C GLY A 402 -6.56 14.80 -7.83
N ALA A 403 -5.24 14.81 -8.03
CA ALA A 403 -4.59 15.58 -9.07
C ALA A 403 -4.86 15.07 -10.50
N GLY A 404 -5.33 13.83 -10.66
CA GLY A 404 -5.60 13.22 -11.97
C GLY A 404 -5.00 11.83 -12.13
N LEU A 405 -4.84 11.42 -13.39
CA LEU A 405 -4.18 10.16 -13.75
C LEU A 405 -2.68 10.27 -13.50
N LEU A 406 -2.15 9.35 -12.69
CA LEU A 406 -0.73 9.16 -12.43
C LEU A 406 0.09 9.10 -13.74
N GLN A 407 1.22 9.79 -13.81
CA GLN A 407 2.15 9.76 -14.94
C GLN A 407 3.59 9.50 -14.45
N ALA A 408 4.32 8.64 -15.16
CA ALA A 408 5.73 8.37 -14.96
C ALA A 408 6.60 9.49 -15.55
N PRO A 409 7.79 9.76 -14.96
CA PRO A 409 8.75 10.74 -15.45
C PRO A 409 9.45 10.34 -16.76
#